data_AF-T1K6W1-F1
#
_entry.id   AF-T1K6W1-F1
#
_cell.length_a   1.000
_cell.length_b   1.000
_cell.length_c   1.000
_cell.angle_alpha   90.00
_cell.angle_beta   90.00
_cell.angle_gamma   90.00
#
_symmetry.space_group_name_H-M   'P 1'
#
loop_
_entity.id
_entity.type
_entity.pdbx_description
1 polymer ?
#
loop_
_entity_poly.entity_id
_entity_poly.type
_entity_poly.pdbx_seq_one_letter_code
_entity_poly.pdbx_strand_id
1 'polypeptide(L)'
;MDQEMFYHVFDYLHTLSGHGSSHVKDKSDRATVEKVLDKKTRLIIFKLLNSKIFEFFNGCISTGKEANVYHATCCNGSEKAIKVFKTSILDFGNREKYVSGEFRFRHGYCGSNRRKMVATWAEKEMRNLTRMYHAGINCPQPFILKSNIIVMSFIGENGIPAPLLKDAHIGSTARQLYLDCILIMQNIFRKCKLIHADLSEFNLMVFNKKLVLIDVSQAVESNHPMAFEFLRNAISNVNAFFRKKGVTTFTIREIFDFVINPDPDSDDIEENLNRSLKTIENLTTDQLVEREKSNDVFKESFIPQRLDQVYDPERDVFNPEANVEAQLYKEIKINIHQADSESDSDSGPNSSSENEMYNRDCKKMKKVSQARPRDESPASRKNHEIKSKREILTWGDWTGGDSDRYSRMRYENGVQCWNGPARSVEVYLKCGLNNALLSTSEPSRCEYRFEFETPALCRPENQSNSHEHTEL
;
A
#
# COMPACT_ATOMS: atom_id res chain seq x y z
N MET A 1 -19.18 11.58 -26.98
CA MET A 1 -17.88 10.89 -26.89
C MET A 1 -17.40 11.03 -25.45
N ASP A 2 -17.41 10.01 -24.59
CA ASP A 2 -17.71 8.60 -24.84
C ASP A 2 -18.52 7.95 -23.69
N GLN A 3 -19.76 7.63 -24.05
CA GLN A 3 -20.61 6.62 -23.40
C GLN A 3 -19.99 5.20 -23.49
N GLU A 4 -18.97 4.98 -24.32
CA GLU A 4 -18.36 3.66 -24.56
C GLU A 4 -17.73 3.04 -23.30
N MET A 5 -17.17 3.83 -22.37
CA MET A 5 -16.58 3.31 -21.13
C MET A 5 -17.64 2.84 -20.12
N PHE A 6 -18.78 3.53 -20.06
CA PHE A 6 -19.91 3.13 -19.23
C PHE A 6 -20.53 1.82 -19.75
N TYR A 7 -20.65 1.69 -21.08
CA TYR A 7 -21.08 0.45 -21.72
C TYR A 7 -20.07 -0.70 -21.53
N HIS A 8 -18.76 -0.47 -21.54
CA HIS A 8 -17.77 -1.55 -21.41
C HIS A 8 -17.74 -2.24 -20.02
N VAL A 9 -17.96 -1.48 -18.94
CA VAL A 9 -18.10 -2.07 -17.59
C VAL A 9 -19.45 -2.78 -17.43
N PHE A 10 -20.49 -2.26 -18.07
CA PHE A 10 -21.87 -2.79 -18.01
C PHE A 10 -22.05 -4.06 -18.87
N ASP A 11 -21.52 -4.10 -20.10
CA ASP A 11 -21.59 -5.25 -21.02
C ASP A 11 -20.81 -6.47 -20.51
N TYR A 12 -19.69 -6.26 -19.81
CA TYR A 12 -18.90 -7.37 -19.26
C TYR A 12 -19.59 -8.06 -18.07
N LEU A 13 -20.47 -7.36 -17.36
CA LEU A 13 -21.31 -7.94 -16.31
C LEU A 13 -22.51 -8.69 -16.89
N HIS A 14 -23.01 -8.28 -18.07
CA HIS A 14 -24.09 -8.97 -18.78
C HIS A 14 -23.65 -10.20 -19.59
N THR A 15 -22.43 -10.22 -20.15
CA THR A 15 -21.92 -11.35 -20.96
C THR A 15 -21.66 -12.64 -20.18
N LEU A 16 -21.69 -12.61 -18.84
CA LEU A 16 -21.65 -13.83 -18.02
C LEU A 16 -23.03 -14.53 -17.90
N SER A 17 -24.07 -14.02 -18.58
CA SER A 17 -25.42 -14.59 -18.55
C SER A 17 -25.99 -15.04 -19.93
N GLY A 18 -25.21 -15.08 -21.01
CA GLY A 18 -25.75 -15.37 -22.34
C GLY A 18 -24.81 -16.19 -23.24
N HIS A 19 -25.36 -17.21 -23.90
CA HIS A 19 -24.69 -18.07 -24.89
C HIS A 19 -24.14 -17.28 -26.10
N GLY A 20 -23.10 -17.83 -26.72
CA GLY A 20 -22.21 -17.11 -27.65
C GLY A 20 -22.72 -16.85 -29.06
N SER A 21 -21.97 -16.00 -29.77
CA SER A 21 -21.68 -16.12 -31.20
C SER A 21 -20.49 -15.24 -31.57
N SER A 22 -19.79 -15.67 -32.61
CA SER A 22 -18.52 -15.19 -33.15
C SER A 22 -18.62 -13.86 -33.89
N HIS A 23 -17.74 -12.89 -33.56
CA HIS A 23 -17.30 -11.86 -34.50
C HIS A 23 -15.83 -11.48 -34.28
N VAL A 24 -15.05 -11.61 -35.35
CA VAL A 24 -13.63 -11.28 -35.43
C VAL A 24 -13.46 -9.76 -35.56
N LYS A 25 -12.70 -9.14 -34.64
CA LYS A 25 -12.04 -7.83 -34.76
C LYS A 25 -10.94 -7.68 -33.68
N ASP A 26 -10.01 -6.79 -33.95
CA ASP A 26 -8.57 -6.84 -33.67
C ASP A 26 -8.05 -7.24 -32.29
N LYS A 27 -6.94 -7.99 -32.29
CA LYS A 27 -6.44 -8.82 -31.18
C LYS A 27 -5.30 -8.19 -30.36
N SER A 28 -4.80 -7.01 -30.73
CA SER A 28 -3.62 -6.40 -30.08
C SER A 28 -3.90 -5.32 -29.04
N ASP A 29 -4.99 -4.55 -29.16
CA ASP A 29 -5.10 -3.28 -28.41
C ASP A 29 -6.11 -3.30 -27.25
N ARG A 30 -7.07 -4.23 -27.24
CA ARG A 30 -8.15 -4.28 -26.23
C ARG A 30 -7.90 -5.25 -25.06
N ALA A 31 -6.84 -6.05 -25.09
CA ALA A 31 -6.78 -7.28 -24.29
C ALA A 31 -5.82 -7.28 -23.07
N THR A 32 -5.12 -6.20 -22.76
CA THR A 32 -4.04 -6.19 -21.73
C THR A 32 -4.28 -5.29 -20.52
N VAL A 33 -5.06 -4.20 -20.64
CA VAL A 33 -5.25 -3.23 -19.53
C VAL A 33 -6.36 -3.65 -18.55
N GLU A 34 -7.45 -4.25 -19.04
CA GLU A 34 -8.61 -4.63 -18.21
C GLU A 34 -8.46 -5.99 -17.50
N LYS A 35 -7.50 -6.83 -17.91
CA LYS A 35 -7.24 -8.14 -17.27
C LYS A 35 -6.59 -8.04 -15.89
N VAL A 36 -6.24 -6.84 -15.43
CA VAL A 36 -5.47 -6.65 -14.19
C VAL A 36 -6.36 -6.43 -12.96
N LEU A 37 -7.62 -6.01 -13.14
CA LEU A 37 -8.56 -5.80 -12.04
C LEU A 37 -9.39 -7.07 -11.79
N ASP A 38 -9.17 -7.72 -10.64
CA ASP A 38 -9.95 -8.89 -10.26
C ASP A 38 -11.42 -8.52 -9.96
N LYS A 39 -12.32 -9.52 -9.98
CA LYS A 39 -13.76 -9.30 -9.74
C LYS A 39 -14.02 -8.55 -8.43
N LYS A 40 -13.24 -8.84 -7.37
CA LYS A 40 -13.39 -8.21 -6.05
C LYS A 40 -13.00 -6.73 -6.08
N THR A 41 -11.86 -6.39 -6.68
CA THR A 41 -11.40 -4.99 -6.81
C THR A 41 -12.40 -4.17 -7.62
N ARG A 42 -12.96 -4.72 -8.71
CA ARG A 42 -14.01 -4.05 -9.50
C ARG A 42 -15.25 -3.73 -8.68
N LEU A 43 -15.71 -4.66 -7.83
CA LEU A 43 -16.84 -4.40 -6.93
C LEU A 43 -16.54 -3.30 -5.90
N ILE A 44 -15.30 -3.19 -5.42
CA ILE A 44 -14.91 -2.11 -4.51
C ILE A 44 -14.94 -0.77 -5.23
N ILE A 45 -14.38 -0.68 -6.45
CA ILE A 45 -14.41 0.53 -7.27
C ILE A 45 -15.86 0.95 -7.57
N PHE A 46 -16.72 -0.01 -7.94
CA PHE A 46 -18.14 0.23 -8.19
C PHE A 46 -18.85 0.78 -6.94
N LYS A 47 -18.56 0.26 -5.75
CA LYS A 47 -19.08 0.81 -4.49
C LYS A 47 -18.62 2.24 -4.26
N LEU A 48 -17.36 2.57 -4.57
CA LEU A 48 -16.82 3.93 -4.42
C LEU A 48 -17.47 4.93 -5.39
N LEU A 49 -17.74 4.52 -6.63
CA LEU A 49 -18.50 5.29 -7.64
C LEU A 49 -19.93 5.56 -7.16
N ASN A 50 -20.62 4.53 -6.67
CA ASN A 50 -22.01 4.67 -6.19
C ASN A 50 -22.10 5.55 -4.94
N SER A 51 -21.08 5.53 -4.08
CA SER A 51 -20.99 6.44 -2.92
C SER A 51 -20.51 7.85 -3.29
N LYS A 52 -20.38 8.18 -4.58
CA LYS A 52 -20.00 9.52 -5.08
C LYS A 52 -18.65 10.03 -4.56
N ILE A 53 -17.71 9.12 -4.23
CA ILE A 53 -16.34 9.51 -3.88
C ILE A 53 -15.63 10.09 -5.10
N PHE A 54 -15.85 9.48 -6.26
CA PHE A 54 -15.50 10.01 -7.57
C PHE A 54 -16.64 9.70 -8.54
N GLU A 55 -16.75 10.50 -9.59
CA GLU A 55 -17.82 10.40 -10.59
C GLU A 55 -17.38 9.55 -11.78
N PHE A 56 -16.14 9.76 -12.24
CA PHE A 56 -15.57 9.06 -13.37
C PHE A 56 -14.31 8.30 -12.94
N PHE A 57 -14.25 7.01 -13.30
CA PHE A 57 -13.05 6.19 -13.20
C PHE A 57 -12.45 6.10 -14.60
N ASN A 58 -11.32 6.77 -14.80
CA ASN A 58 -10.71 6.99 -16.10
C ASN A 58 -9.55 6.00 -16.34
N GLY A 59 -8.91 6.13 -17.49
CA GLY A 59 -7.85 5.22 -17.96
C GLY A 59 -6.68 5.03 -16.98
N CYS A 60 -5.91 3.96 -17.23
CA CYS A 60 -4.72 3.65 -16.44
C CYS A 60 -3.61 4.68 -16.70
N ILE A 61 -3.15 5.36 -15.65
CA ILE A 61 -2.03 6.31 -15.69
C ILE A 61 -0.70 5.55 -15.80
N SER A 62 -0.52 4.54 -14.95
CA SER A 62 0.75 3.82 -14.84
C SER A 62 0.50 2.37 -14.47
N THR A 63 1.25 1.48 -15.13
CA THR A 63 1.27 0.05 -14.83
C THR A 63 2.62 -0.30 -14.20
N GLY A 64 2.62 -0.51 -12.89
CA GLY A 64 3.79 -0.94 -12.14
C GLY A 64 3.85 -2.44 -11.98
N LYS A 65 4.98 -2.96 -11.49
CA LYS A 65 5.12 -4.38 -11.14
C LYS A 65 4.19 -4.77 -9.98
N GLU A 66 3.98 -3.86 -9.02
CA GLU A 66 3.26 -4.16 -7.77
C GLU A 66 1.85 -3.56 -7.71
N ALA A 67 1.63 -2.46 -8.41
CA ALA A 67 0.36 -1.76 -8.44
C ALA A 67 0.14 -1.09 -9.79
N ASN A 68 -1.13 -0.87 -10.12
CA ASN A 68 -1.53 0.03 -11.20
C ASN A 68 -2.10 1.31 -10.60
N VAL A 69 -1.91 2.44 -11.27
CA VAL A 69 -2.48 3.72 -10.87
C VAL A 69 -3.45 4.18 -11.95
N TYR A 70 -4.66 4.52 -11.54
CA TYR A 70 -5.75 4.97 -12.42
C TYR A 70 -6.12 6.41 -12.10
N HIS A 71 -6.56 7.16 -13.12
CA HIS A 71 -7.07 8.50 -12.95
C HIS A 71 -8.56 8.45 -12.59
N ALA A 72 -9.04 9.39 -11.79
CA ALA A 72 -10.46 9.56 -11.51
C ALA A 72 -10.80 11.04 -11.33
N THR A 73 -12.03 11.39 -11.69
CA THR A 73 -12.55 12.76 -11.55
C THR A 73 -13.70 12.76 -10.56
N CYS A 74 -13.68 13.70 -9.61
CA CYS A 74 -14.74 13.93 -8.65
C CYS A 74 -15.82 14.89 -9.20
N CYS A 75 -17.00 14.88 -8.59
CA CYS A 75 -18.14 15.73 -8.99
C CYS A 75 -17.85 17.24 -8.94
N ASN A 76 -16.89 17.66 -8.11
CA ASN A 76 -16.44 19.05 -8.01
C ASN A 76 -15.35 19.41 -9.03
N GLY A 77 -15.05 18.53 -9.98
CA GLY A 77 -13.97 18.69 -10.96
C GLY A 77 -12.56 18.39 -10.43
N SER A 78 -12.40 18.07 -9.13
CA SER A 78 -11.09 17.70 -8.59
C SER A 78 -10.63 16.32 -9.07
N GLU A 79 -9.33 16.16 -9.24
CA GLU A 79 -8.73 14.95 -9.79
C GLU A 79 -8.12 14.08 -8.69
N LYS A 80 -8.28 12.76 -8.82
CA LYS A 80 -7.76 11.75 -7.89
C LYS A 80 -6.96 10.69 -8.61
N ALA A 81 -5.97 10.14 -7.93
CA ALA A 81 -5.24 8.96 -8.33
C ALA A 81 -5.71 7.76 -7.49
N ILE A 82 -5.99 6.64 -8.15
CA ILE A 82 -6.42 5.39 -7.52
C ILE A 82 -5.33 4.35 -7.73
N LYS A 83 -4.57 4.06 -6.67
CA LYS A 83 -3.54 3.01 -6.67
C LYS A 83 -4.15 1.68 -6.27
N VAL A 84 -4.11 0.71 -7.17
CA VAL A 84 -4.61 -0.65 -6.99
C VAL A 84 -3.45 -1.62 -6.94
N PHE A 85 -3.22 -2.25 -5.80
CA PHE A 85 -2.16 -3.25 -5.65
C PHE A 85 -2.57 -4.59 -6.25
N LYS A 86 -1.64 -5.23 -6.97
CA LYS A 86 -1.83 -6.51 -7.66
C LYS A 86 -1.86 -7.66 -6.64
N THR A 87 -2.95 -8.41 -6.62
CA THR A 87 -3.12 -9.55 -5.70
C THR A 87 -2.63 -10.87 -6.25
N SER A 88 -2.41 -11.00 -7.56
CA SER A 88 -2.33 -12.29 -8.26
C SER A 88 -0.98 -12.55 -8.95
N ILE A 89 -0.18 -11.51 -9.20
CA ILE A 89 1.15 -11.58 -9.81
C ILE A 89 2.08 -10.79 -8.90
N LEU A 90 2.93 -11.48 -8.14
CA LEU A 90 3.93 -10.87 -7.27
C LEU A 90 5.29 -11.33 -7.77
N ASP A 91 5.80 -10.68 -8.81
CA ASP A 91 7.13 -10.97 -9.35
C ASP A 91 8.20 -10.25 -8.51
N PHE A 92 8.37 -10.65 -7.24
CA PHE A 92 9.45 -10.12 -6.41
C PHE A 92 9.96 -11.12 -5.37
N GLY A 93 11.25 -11.42 -5.44
CA GLY A 93 11.95 -12.33 -4.52
C GLY A 93 12.46 -11.69 -3.22
N ASN A 94 12.45 -10.36 -3.06
CA ASN A 94 13.15 -9.69 -1.95
C ASN A 94 12.29 -8.71 -1.12
N ARG A 95 11.03 -9.06 -0.86
CA ARG A 95 10.14 -8.25 0.00
C ARG A 95 10.41 -8.43 1.50
N GLU A 96 11.03 -9.55 1.88
CA GLU A 96 11.24 -9.89 3.28
C GLU A 96 12.06 -8.80 3.99
N LYS A 97 13.13 -8.29 3.37
CA LYS A 97 14.01 -7.26 3.97
C LYS A 97 13.32 -5.94 4.35
N TYR A 98 12.20 -5.59 3.74
CA TYR A 98 11.46 -4.36 4.04
C TYR A 98 10.35 -4.56 5.09
N VAL A 99 10.11 -5.81 5.48
CA VAL A 99 9.09 -6.23 6.44
C VAL A 99 9.74 -6.87 7.68
N SER A 100 10.90 -7.53 7.50
CA SER A 100 11.65 -8.23 8.53
C SER A 100 12.31 -7.23 9.49
N GLY A 101 11.76 -7.14 10.70
CA GLY A 101 12.24 -6.20 11.73
C GLY A 101 11.23 -5.10 12.05
N GLU A 102 10.26 -4.86 11.17
CA GLU A 102 9.20 -3.88 11.35
C GLU A 102 8.22 -4.33 12.44
N PHE A 103 8.11 -3.55 13.52
CA PHE A 103 7.34 -3.91 14.72
C PHE A 103 5.88 -4.26 14.40
N ARG A 104 5.29 -3.51 13.46
CA ARG A 104 3.90 -3.63 13.02
C ARG A 104 3.57 -4.97 12.38
N PHE A 105 4.56 -5.66 11.82
CA PHE A 105 4.39 -6.91 11.11
C PHE A 105 4.84 -8.14 11.93
N ARG A 106 5.41 -7.93 13.13
CA ARG A 106 5.85 -9.02 14.02
C ARG A 106 4.71 -9.93 14.47
N HIS A 107 3.50 -9.38 14.60
CA HIS A 107 2.31 -10.12 15.01
C HIS A 107 1.23 -10.03 13.94
N GLY A 108 1.08 -11.09 13.13
CA GLY A 108 -0.03 -11.20 12.17
C GLY A 108 0.32 -11.03 10.69
N TYR A 109 1.60 -10.89 10.33
CA TYR A 109 2.01 -10.97 8.92
C TYR A 109 1.73 -12.37 8.36
N CYS A 110 0.68 -12.47 7.54
CA CYS A 110 0.29 -13.72 6.90
C CYS A 110 0.95 -13.80 5.53
N GLY A 111 2.25 -14.10 5.50
CA GLY A 111 3.01 -14.26 4.25
C GLY A 111 2.45 -15.35 3.32
N SER A 112 1.75 -16.35 3.88
CA SER A 112 1.11 -17.43 3.11
C SER A 112 -0.17 -16.99 2.38
N ASN A 113 -0.89 -15.99 2.89
CA ASN A 113 -2.08 -15.45 2.23
C ASN A 113 -1.76 -14.14 1.52
N ARG A 114 -1.49 -14.28 0.23
CA ARG A 114 -1.14 -13.18 -0.68
C ARG A 114 -2.08 -11.97 -0.58
N ARG A 115 -3.40 -12.18 -0.43
CA ARG A 115 -4.38 -11.09 -0.36
C ARG A 115 -4.28 -10.32 0.96
N LYS A 116 -4.09 -11.04 2.07
CA LYS A 116 -3.88 -10.40 3.38
C LYS A 116 -2.58 -9.61 3.38
N MET A 117 -1.52 -10.19 2.84
CA MET A 117 -0.24 -9.50 2.68
C MET A 117 -0.42 -8.20 1.88
N VAL A 118 -0.98 -8.25 0.66
CA VAL A 118 -1.17 -7.05 -0.17
C VAL A 118 -2.02 -5.97 0.52
N ALA A 119 -3.05 -6.36 1.28
CA ALA A 119 -3.81 -5.40 2.09
C ALA A 119 -2.92 -4.70 3.14
N THR A 120 -2.04 -5.43 3.82
CA THR A 120 -1.11 -4.84 4.79
C THR A 120 -0.07 -3.91 4.14
N TRP A 121 0.33 -4.18 2.90
CA TRP A 121 1.16 -3.26 2.11
C TRP A 121 0.43 -1.96 1.79
N ALA A 122 -0.85 -2.04 1.39
CA ALA A 122 -1.68 -0.87 1.16
C ALA A 122 -1.92 -0.07 2.46
N GLU A 123 -2.14 -0.75 3.59
CA GLU A 123 -2.22 -0.13 4.92
C GLU A 123 -0.92 0.59 5.29
N LYS A 124 0.23 -0.01 5.01
CA LYS A 124 1.55 0.59 5.24
C LYS A 124 1.72 1.86 4.41
N GLU A 125 1.45 1.83 3.11
CA GLU A 125 1.58 3.00 2.24
C GLU A 125 0.63 4.13 2.66
N MET A 126 -0.65 3.82 2.96
CA MET A 126 -1.62 4.79 3.49
C MET A 126 -1.09 5.49 4.75
N ARG A 127 -0.56 4.73 5.71
CA ARG A 127 -0.04 5.27 6.97
C ARG A 127 1.22 6.10 6.76
N ASN A 128 2.12 5.67 5.88
CA ASN A 128 3.35 6.39 5.57
C ASN A 128 3.03 7.71 4.84
N LEU A 129 2.15 7.70 3.82
CA LEU A 129 1.68 8.92 3.15
C LEU A 129 1.02 9.88 4.13
N THR A 130 0.17 9.38 5.03
CA THR A 130 -0.51 10.21 6.04
C THR A 130 0.49 10.91 6.95
N ARG A 131 1.51 10.19 7.45
CA ARG A 131 2.59 10.77 8.27
C ARG A 131 3.36 11.85 7.51
N MET A 132 3.74 11.57 6.26
CA MET A 132 4.52 12.50 5.44
C MET A 132 3.74 13.76 5.09
N TYR A 133 2.47 13.60 4.71
CA TYR A 133 1.59 14.72 4.38
C TYR A 133 1.40 15.66 5.59
N HIS A 134 1.12 15.10 6.77
CA HIS A 134 1.00 15.91 8.00
C HIS A 134 2.32 16.55 8.45
N ALA A 135 3.47 15.97 8.09
CA ALA A 135 4.78 16.57 8.34
C ALA A 135 5.13 17.72 7.35
N GLY A 136 4.24 18.02 6.40
CA GLY A 136 4.43 19.04 5.37
C GLY A 136 5.34 18.61 4.22
N ILE A 137 5.58 17.30 4.07
CA ILE A 137 6.34 16.77 2.93
C ILE A 137 5.45 16.77 1.70
N ASN A 138 5.97 17.24 0.58
CA ASN A 138 5.23 17.28 -0.67
C ASN A 138 5.05 15.86 -1.23
N CYS A 139 3.88 15.26 -0.97
CA CYS A 139 3.49 13.94 -1.43
C CYS A 139 1.97 13.91 -1.70
N PRO A 140 1.44 12.90 -2.40
CA PRO A 140 0.01 12.77 -2.63
C PRO A 140 -0.76 12.68 -1.31
N GLN A 141 -1.78 13.53 -1.14
CA GLN A 141 -2.66 13.47 0.01
C GLN A 141 -3.49 12.17 -0.05
N PRO A 142 -3.39 11.28 0.94
CA PRO A 142 -4.22 10.09 1.00
C PRO A 142 -5.65 10.45 1.46
N PHE A 143 -6.67 9.86 0.84
CA PHE A 143 -8.07 10.06 1.20
C PHE A 143 -8.73 8.79 1.73
N ILE A 144 -8.63 7.68 1.00
CA ILE A 144 -9.36 6.46 1.32
C ILE A 144 -8.47 5.24 1.09
N LEU A 145 -8.51 4.30 2.04
CA LEU A 145 -8.02 2.96 1.88
C LEU A 145 -9.19 1.96 1.95
N LYS A 146 -9.34 1.12 0.92
CA LYS A 146 -10.28 -0.02 0.93
C LYS A 146 -9.59 -1.27 0.40
N SER A 147 -9.29 -2.21 1.30
CA SER A 147 -8.58 -3.46 0.96
C SER A 147 -7.20 -3.18 0.35
N ASN A 148 -7.07 -3.30 -0.96
CA ASN A 148 -5.84 -3.15 -1.75
C ASN A 148 -5.93 -1.94 -2.69
N ILE A 149 -6.79 -0.97 -2.37
CA ILE A 149 -7.01 0.24 -3.16
C ILE A 149 -6.80 1.45 -2.27
N ILE A 150 -5.94 2.37 -2.72
CA ILE A 150 -5.72 3.68 -2.11
C ILE A 150 -6.22 4.74 -3.09
N VAL A 151 -7.06 5.65 -2.60
CA VAL A 151 -7.45 6.88 -3.30
C VAL A 151 -6.65 8.03 -2.70
N MET A 152 -5.94 8.77 -3.54
CA MET A 152 -5.06 9.89 -3.16
C MET A 152 -5.19 11.05 -4.14
N SER A 153 -4.62 12.21 -3.83
CA SER A 153 -4.62 13.37 -4.72
C SER A 153 -3.89 13.03 -6.02
N PHE A 154 -4.43 13.47 -7.15
CA PHE A 154 -3.73 13.40 -8.42
C PHE A 154 -2.61 14.45 -8.45
N ILE A 155 -1.45 14.10 -9.00
CA ILE A 155 -0.31 15.00 -9.18
C ILE A 155 -0.13 15.19 -10.68
N GLY A 156 -0.56 16.34 -11.17
CA GLY A 156 -0.70 16.64 -12.59
C GLY A 156 -1.80 17.64 -12.84
N GLU A 157 -2.10 17.90 -14.10
CA GLU A 157 -3.14 18.84 -14.52
C GLU A 157 -3.91 18.28 -15.72
N ASN A 158 -5.23 18.46 -15.73
CA ASN A 158 -6.11 18.13 -16.85
C ASN A 158 -5.98 16.66 -17.29
N GLY A 159 -5.92 15.74 -16.31
CA GLY A 159 -5.78 14.29 -16.54
C GLY A 159 -4.37 13.84 -16.94
N ILE A 160 -3.42 14.76 -17.12
CA ILE A 160 -2.05 14.44 -17.49
C ILE A 160 -1.19 14.38 -16.22
N PRO A 161 -0.60 13.21 -15.89
CA PRO A 161 0.24 13.09 -14.70
C PRO A 161 1.52 13.92 -14.85
N ALA A 162 2.01 14.47 -13.75
CA ALA A 162 3.32 15.12 -13.75
C ALA A 162 4.43 14.09 -14.12
N PRO A 163 5.50 14.51 -14.81
CA PRO A 163 6.55 13.59 -15.21
C PRO A 163 7.34 13.10 -13.98
N LEU A 164 7.81 11.85 -14.06
CA LEU A 164 8.82 11.33 -13.14
C LEU A 164 10.12 12.12 -13.30
N LEU A 165 10.91 12.26 -12.23
CA LEU A 165 12.19 12.97 -12.24
C LEU A 165 13.14 12.39 -13.30
N LYS A 166 13.10 11.08 -13.52
CA LYS A 166 13.86 10.40 -14.58
C LYS A 166 13.59 10.96 -15.99
N ASP A 167 12.33 11.31 -16.27
CA ASP A 167 11.81 11.74 -17.58
C ASP A 167 11.69 13.27 -17.68
N ALA A 168 11.76 13.97 -16.54
CA ALA A 168 11.59 15.41 -16.47
C ALA A 168 12.81 16.16 -17.03
N HIS A 169 12.52 17.24 -17.76
CA HIS A 169 13.52 18.18 -18.25
C HIS A 169 13.86 19.19 -17.14
N ILE A 170 14.88 18.87 -16.33
CA ILE A 170 15.22 19.66 -15.14
C ILE A 170 16.17 20.85 -15.39
N GLY A 171 16.95 20.83 -16.47
CA GLY A 171 17.79 21.97 -16.91
C GLY A 171 18.50 22.71 -15.78
N SER A 172 18.31 24.03 -15.70
CA SER A 172 18.89 24.90 -14.67
C SER A 172 18.34 24.68 -13.25
N THR A 173 17.20 24.00 -13.10
CA THR A 173 16.62 23.70 -11.78
C THR A 173 17.24 22.46 -11.12
N ALA A 174 18.12 21.74 -11.81
CA ALA A 174 18.69 20.48 -11.33
C ALA A 174 19.39 20.62 -9.96
N ARG A 175 20.14 21.71 -9.73
CA ARG A 175 20.79 21.98 -8.44
C ARG A 175 19.76 22.19 -7.33
N GLN A 176 18.70 22.96 -7.59
CA GLN A 176 17.66 23.20 -6.61
C GLN A 176 16.94 21.90 -6.24
N LEU A 177 16.55 21.10 -7.24
CA LEU A 177 15.88 19.82 -7.01
C LEU A 177 16.77 18.82 -6.25
N TYR A 178 18.09 18.88 -6.42
CA TYR A 178 19.02 18.09 -5.63
C TYR A 178 18.97 18.45 -4.14
N LEU A 179 18.98 19.76 -3.84
CA LEU A 179 18.84 20.26 -2.47
C LEU A 179 17.47 19.92 -1.87
N ASP A 180 16.39 20.12 -2.63
CA ASP A 180 15.05 19.73 -2.24
C ASP A 180 14.98 18.23 -1.88
N CYS A 181 15.68 17.36 -2.63
CA CYS A 181 15.72 15.93 -2.37
C CYS A 181 16.40 15.61 -1.03
N ILE A 182 17.53 16.27 -0.73
CA ILE A 182 18.23 16.13 0.56
C ILE A 182 17.34 16.60 1.72
N LEU A 183 16.66 17.74 1.55
CA LEU A 183 15.71 18.27 2.54
C LEU A 183 14.53 17.32 2.75
N ILE A 184 14.03 16.67 1.69
CA ILE A 184 13.00 15.63 1.80
C ILE A 184 13.53 14.47 2.64
N MET A 185 14.73 13.94 2.37
CA MET A 185 15.32 12.84 3.16
C MET A 185 15.42 13.21 4.66
N GLN A 186 15.94 14.40 4.97
CA GLN A 186 16.07 14.86 6.34
C GLN A 186 14.71 15.02 7.02
N ASN A 187 13.71 15.60 6.34
CA ASN A 187 12.38 15.78 6.91
C ASN A 187 11.65 14.45 7.13
N ILE A 188 11.82 13.47 6.23
CA ILE A 188 11.28 12.11 6.45
C ILE A 188 11.93 11.47 7.68
N PHE A 189 13.25 11.58 7.84
CA PHE A 189 13.94 11.03 9.01
C PHE A 189 13.54 11.74 10.30
N ARG A 190 13.68 13.06 10.35
CA ARG A 190 13.49 13.86 11.57
C ARG A 190 12.03 13.93 12.01
N LYS A 191 11.13 14.34 11.10
CA LYS A 191 9.71 14.61 11.41
C LYS A 191 8.88 13.33 11.34
N CYS A 192 9.13 12.50 10.33
CA CYS A 192 8.34 11.28 10.15
C CYS A 192 8.93 10.07 10.86
N LYS A 193 10.18 10.06 11.33
CA LYS A 193 10.85 8.86 11.88
C LYS A 193 10.82 7.67 10.89
N LEU A 194 11.01 7.98 9.62
CA LEU A 194 11.00 7.02 8.52
C LEU A 194 12.28 7.16 7.69
N ILE A 195 12.58 6.14 6.90
CA ILE A 195 13.59 6.18 5.83
C ILE A 195 12.94 5.60 4.59
N HIS A 196 13.05 6.30 3.46
CA HIS A 196 12.60 5.77 2.19
C HIS A 196 13.62 4.75 1.67
N ALA A 197 13.30 3.46 1.77
CA ALA A 197 14.28 2.41 1.60
C ALA A 197 14.77 2.16 0.17
N ASP A 198 14.10 2.76 -0.81
CA ASP A 198 14.40 2.61 -2.24
C ASP A 198 14.25 3.97 -2.98
N LEU A 199 14.75 5.06 -2.38
CA LEU A 199 14.59 6.39 -3.00
C LEU A 199 15.46 6.51 -4.25
N SER A 200 14.86 6.96 -5.36
CA SER A 200 15.49 7.12 -6.67
C SER A 200 14.67 8.08 -7.54
N GLU A 201 15.17 8.39 -8.74
CA GLU A 201 14.49 9.22 -9.75
C GLU A 201 13.17 8.64 -10.27
N PHE A 202 12.88 7.37 -9.98
CA PHE A 202 11.63 6.69 -10.33
C PHE A 202 10.51 6.94 -9.31
N ASN A 203 10.87 7.38 -8.08
CA ASN A 203 9.95 7.59 -6.96
C ASN A 203 9.73 9.07 -6.64
N LEU A 204 10.22 9.96 -7.52
CA LEU A 204 10.06 11.41 -7.43
C LEU A 204 9.38 11.90 -8.70
N MET A 205 8.38 12.76 -8.56
CA MET A 205 7.75 13.48 -9.67
C MET A 205 8.18 14.95 -9.63
N VAL A 206 8.21 15.61 -10.79
CA VAL A 206 8.47 17.05 -10.87
C VAL A 206 7.18 17.76 -11.25
N PHE A 207 6.63 18.54 -10.32
CA PHE A 207 5.40 19.31 -10.54
C PHE A 207 5.60 20.75 -10.05
N ASN A 208 5.29 21.73 -10.91
CA ASN A 208 5.51 23.15 -10.61
C ASN A 208 6.92 23.48 -10.10
N LYS A 209 7.93 22.87 -10.74
CA LYS A 209 9.37 22.98 -10.40
C LYS A 209 9.72 22.50 -8.98
N LYS A 210 8.86 21.72 -8.33
CA LYS A 210 9.10 21.11 -7.02
C LYS A 210 9.06 19.59 -7.12
N LEU A 211 9.80 18.93 -6.23
CA LEU A 211 9.74 17.48 -6.08
C LEU A 211 8.47 17.07 -5.32
N VAL A 212 7.81 16.02 -5.82
CA VAL A 212 6.71 15.32 -5.14
C VAL A 212 7.15 13.88 -4.91
N LEU A 213 7.17 13.44 -3.66
CA LEU A 213 7.54 12.07 -3.28
C LEU A 213 6.35 11.12 -3.46
N ILE A 214 6.58 10.00 -4.14
CA ILE A 214 5.59 8.95 -4.34
C ILE A 214 6.14 7.57 -3.95
N ASP A 215 5.27 6.57 -3.95
CA ASP A 215 5.59 5.15 -3.71
C ASP A 215 6.33 4.84 -2.41
N VAL A 216 5.76 5.29 -1.29
CA VAL A 216 6.34 5.17 0.05
C VAL A 216 6.00 3.84 0.74
N SER A 217 5.62 2.83 -0.05
CA SER A 217 5.26 1.48 0.41
C SER A 217 6.45 0.75 1.04
N GLN A 218 7.66 1.00 0.54
CA GLN A 218 8.92 0.42 1.02
C GLN A 218 9.55 1.21 2.17
N ALA A 219 8.98 2.35 2.59
CA ALA A 219 9.57 3.14 3.66
C ALA A 219 9.53 2.37 5.01
N VAL A 220 10.66 2.39 5.73
CA VAL A 220 10.86 1.69 7.00
C VAL A 220 11.03 2.67 8.15
N GLU A 221 10.82 2.21 9.38
CA GLU A 221 11.07 3.00 10.59
C GLU A 221 12.58 3.22 10.80
N SER A 222 12.96 4.32 11.44
CA SER A 222 14.38 4.65 11.69
C SER A 222 15.09 3.65 12.60
N ASN A 223 14.35 2.85 13.38
CA ASN A 223 14.85 1.80 14.26
C ASN A 223 14.99 0.42 13.59
N HIS A 224 14.69 0.33 12.28
CA HIS A 224 14.77 -0.90 11.51
C HIS A 224 16.23 -1.37 11.38
N PRO A 225 16.56 -2.67 11.53
CA PRO A 225 17.95 -3.14 11.53
C PRO A 225 18.80 -2.76 10.31
N MET A 226 18.14 -2.54 9.16
CA MET A 226 18.78 -2.12 7.91
C MET A 226 18.55 -0.63 7.57
N ALA A 227 18.04 0.18 8.51
CA ALA A 227 17.67 1.58 8.30
C ALA A 227 18.80 2.41 7.66
N PHE A 228 20.01 2.33 8.23
CA PHE A 228 21.15 3.09 7.74
C PHE A 228 21.72 2.57 6.42
N GLU A 229 21.64 1.26 6.18
CA GLU A 229 22.01 0.70 4.88
C GLU A 229 21.08 1.19 3.77
N PHE A 230 19.78 1.20 4.05
CA PHE A 230 18.78 1.76 3.14
C PHE A 230 18.99 3.25 2.88
N LEU A 231 19.33 4.03 3.91
CA LEU A 231 19.64 5.45 3.75
C LEU A 231 20.88 5.65 2.87
N ARG A 232 21.98 4.91 3.09
CA ARG A 232 23.18 4.99 2.24
C ARG A 232 22.88 4.66 0.78
N ASN A 233 22.10 3.61 0.53
CA ASN A 233 21.70 3.21 -0.81
C ASN A 233 20.83 4.29 -1.49
N ALA A 234 19.87 4.85 -0.76
CA ALA A 234 19.04 5.96 -1.24
C ALA A 234 19.88 7.19 -1.61
N ILE A 235 20.85 7.57 -0.76
CA ILE A 235 21.76 8.68 -1.03
C ILE A 235 22.62 8.40 -2.27
N SER A 236 23.15 7.19 -2.39
CA SER A 236 23.95 6.76 -3.55
C SER A 236 23.17 6.88 -4.85
N ASN A 237 21.92 6.41 -4.89
CA ASN A 237 21.05 6.49 -6.06
C ASN A 237 20.79 7.95 -6.48
N VAL A 238 20.44 8.81 -5.51
CA VAL A 238 20.18 10.22 -5.77
C VAL A 238 21.43 10.94 -6.27
N ASN A 239 22.58 10.73 -5.62
CA ASN A 239 23.85 11.29 -6.08
C ASN A 239 24.20 10.84 -7.50
N ALA A 240 24.05 9.54 -7.81
CA ALA A 240 24.31 9.02 -9.15
C ALA A 240 23.45 9.69 -10.23
N PHE A 241 22.16 9.88 -9.96
CA PHE A 241 21.26 10.58 -10.88
C PHE A 241 21.67 12.04 -11.11
N PHE A 242 21.89 12.81 -10.05
CA PHE A 242 22.19 14.24 -10.17
C PHE A 242 23.60 14.51 -10.73
N ARG A 243 24.59 13.64 -10.44
CA ARG A 243 25.91 13.67 -11.10
C ARG A 243 25.78 13.51 -12.62
N LYS A 244 24.96 12.57 -13.08
CA LYS A 244 24.68 12.38 -14.52
C LYS A 244 24.03 13.60 -15.17
N LYS A 245 23.35 14.44 -14.38
CA LYS A 245 22.74 15.71 -14.82
C LYS A 245 23.69 16.92 -14.68
N GLY A 246 24.96 16.70 -14.35
CA GLY A 246 25.98 17.74 -14.25
C GLY A 246 25.92 18.55 -12.95
N VAL A 247 25.24 18.06 -11.92
CA VAL A 247 25.16 18.73 -10.62
C VAL A 247 26.32 18.30 -9.73
N THR A 248 27.01 19.26 -9.12
CA THR A 248 27.98 19.00 -8.05
C THR A 248 27.25 18.46 -6.83
N THR A 249 27.63 17.28 -6.37
CA THR A 249 26.96 16.57 -5.26
C THR A 249 27.85 16.45 -4.02
N PHE A 250 27.23 16.42 -2.85
CA PHE A 250 27.87 15.96 -1.62
C PHE A 250 28.26 14.48 -1.69
N THR A 251 29.15 14.08 -0.81
CA THR A 251 29.47 12.67 -0.54
C THR A 251 28.31 11.98 0.19
N ILE A 252 28.34 10.65 0.25
CA ILE A 252 27.32 9.89 0.98
C ILE A 252 27.38 10.23 2.47
N ARG A 253 28.60 10.33 3.02
CA ARG A 253 28.82 10.64 4.44
C ARG A 253 28.22 11.99 4.83
N GLU A 254 28.49 13.05 4.07
CA GLU A 254 27.96 14.39 4.41
C GLU A 254 26.43 14.44 4.41
N ILE A 255 25.78 13.79 3.44
CA ILE A 255 24.30 13.73 3.42
C ILE A 255 23.80 12.86 4.58
N PHE A 256 24.46 11.74 4.85
CA PHE A 256 24.09 10.83 5.93
C PHE A 256 24.15 11.55 7.29
N ASP A 257 25.25 12.24 7.56
CA ASP A 257 25.45 13.02 8.79
C ASP A 257 24.43 14.16 8.87
N PHE A 258 24.19 14.88 7.78
CA PHE A 258 23.17 15.93 7.72
C PHE A 258 21.74 15.42 8.01
N VAL A 259 21.40 14.22 7.53
CA VAL A 259 20.08 13.62 7.74
C VAL A 259 19.90 13.16 9.19
N ILE A 260 20.95 12.60 9.81
CA ILE A 260 20.87 11.97 11.14
C ILE A 260 21.13 12.97 12.27
N ASN A 261 22.00 13.95 12.05
CA ASN A 261 22.37 14.98 13.02
C ASN A 261 21.83 16.36 12.59
N PRO A 262 20.51 16.59 12.69
CA PRO A 262 19.96 17.90 12.36
C PRO A 262 20.41 18.93 13.39
N ASP A 263 20.97 20.03 12.91
CA ASP A 263 21.21 21.23 13.72
C ASP A 263 19.86 21.88 14.06
N PRO A 264 19.44 21.91 15.34
CA PRO A 264 18.13 22.41 15.74
C PRO A 264 17.98 23.93 15.55
N ASP A 265 19.08 24.69 15.50
CA ASP A 265 19.08 26.16 15.54
C ASP A 265 19.46 26.80 14.20
N SER A 266 19.49 26.02 13.12
CA SER A 266 19.84 26.53 11.80
C SER A 266 18.65 27.24 11.13
N ASP A 267 18.58 28.56 11.33
CA ASP A 267 17.53 29.42 10.76
C ASP A 267 17.52 29.45 9.21
N ASP A 268 18.59 29.00 8.55
CA ASP A 268 18.64 28.84 7.09
C ASP A 268 19.43 27.61 6.62
N ILE A 269 18.78 26.44 6.70
CA ILE A 269 19.34 25.15 6.24
C ILE A 269 19.68 25.19 4.74
N GLU A 270 18.82 25.80 3.92
CA GLU A 270 18.95 25.77 2.47
C GLU A 270 20.12 26.64 1.98
N GLU A 271 20.29 27.83 2.55
CA GLU A 271 21.43 28.68 2.23
C GLU A 271 22.76 28.04 2.67
N ASN A 272 22.77 27.39 3.83
CA ASN A 272 23.93 26.66 4.33
C ASN A 272 24.35 25.54 3.38
N LEU A 273 23.41 24.71 2.93
CA LEU A 273 23.69 23.67 1.93
C LEU A 273 24.19 24.27 0.61
N ASN A 274 23.58 25.35 0.14
CA ASN A 274 24.02 26.05 -1.07
C ASN A 274 25.46 26.57 -0.95
N ARG A 275 25.83 27.13 0.20
CA ARG A 275 27.18 27.63 0.49
C ARG A 275 28.18 26.49 0.49
N SER A 276 27.86 25.37 1.13
CA SER A 276 28.71 24.17 1.14
C SER A 276 28.92 23.63 -0.28
N LEU A 277 27.89 23.57 -1.13
CA LEU A 277 28.06 23.18 -2.53
C LEU A 277 28.97 24.14 -3.31
N LYS A 278 28.87 25.45 -3.10
CA LYS A 278 29.78 26.42 -3.73
C LYS A 278 31.23 26.22 -3.29
N THR A 279 31.46 25.88 -2.03
CA THR A 279 32.81 25.54 -1.53
C THR A 279 33.34 24.29 -2.23
N ILE A 280 32.50 23.27 -2.41
CA ILE A 280 32.87 22.02 -3.10
C ILE A 280 33.24 22.27 -4.57
N GLU A 281 32.53 23.18 -5.25
CA GLU A 281 32.82 23.57 -6.63
C GLU A 281 34.20 24.22 -6.81
N ASN A 282 34.74 24.82 -5.74
CA ASN A 282 36.03 25.49 -5.73
C ASN A 282 37.19 24.58 -5.26
N LEU A 283 36.94 23.31 -4.94
CA LEU A 283 37.98 22.38 -4.51
C LEU A 283 38.93 22.03 -5.65
N THR A 284 40.20 21.79 -5.30
CA THR A 284 41.20 21.31 -6.26
C THR A 284 40.93 19.84 -6.64
N THR A 285 41.48 19.40 -7.77
CA THR A 285 41.37 18.00 -8.22
C THR A 285 41.88 17.02 -7.17
N ASP A 286 42.99 17.34 -6.50
CA ASP A 286 43.56 16.47 -5.47
C ASP A 286 42.62 16.34 -4.26
N GLN A 287 42.02 17.45 -3.82
CA GLN A 287 41.03 17.46 -2.75
C GLN A 287 39.78 16.65 -3.10
N LEU A 288 39.33 16.70 -4.36
CA LEU A 288 38.20 15.90 -4.84
C LEU A 288 38.52 14.39 -4.83
N VAL A 289 39.75 14.01 -5.19
CA VAL A 289 40.19 12.61 -5.15
C VAL A 289 40.26 12.08 -3.72
N GLU A 290 40.81 12.83 -2.78
CA GLU A 290 40.84 12.45 -1.36
C GLU A 290 39.43 12.31 -0.78
N ARG A 291 38.56 13.25 -1.12
CA ARG A 291 37.15 13.25 -0.71
C ARG A 291 36.39 12.02 -1.21
N GLU A 292 36.61 11.60 -2.46
CA GLU A 292 36.00 10.36 -3.00
C GLU A 292 36.58 9.10 -2.36
N LYS A 293 37.89 9.04 -2.07
CA LYS A 293 38.48 7.92 -1.32
C LYS A 293 37.83 7.74 0.06
N SER A 294 37.65 8.84 0.80
CA SER A 294 36.96 8.78 2.09
C SER A 294 35.50 8.35 1.96
N ASN A 295 34.83 8.72 0.87
CA ASN A 295 33.45 8.35 0.59
C ASN A 295 33.31 6.84 0.33
N ASP A 296 34.28 6.23 -0.38
CA ASP A 296 34.27 4.80 -0.66
C ASP A 296 34.52 3.96 0.60
N VAL A 297 35.40 4.41 1.50
CA VAL A 297 35.59 3.76 2.82
C VAL A 297 34.27 3.75 3.62
N PHE A 298 33.52 4.85 3.58
CA PHE A 298 32.24 4.95 4.28
C PHE A 298 31.16 3.99 3.73
N LYS A 299 31.14 3.75 2.41
CA LYS A 299 30.18 2.83 1.79
C LYS A 299 30.34 1.40 2.30
N GLU A 300 31.58 0.95 2.49
CA GLU A 300 31.89 -0.43 2.91
C GLU A 300 31.86 -0.62 4.43
N SER A 301 31.96 0.46 5.21
CA SER A 301 31.95 0.38 6.68
C SER A 301 30.64 -0.16 7.26
N PHE A 302 30.71 -0.94 8.33
CA PHE A 302 29.52 -1.33 9.08
C PHE A 302 29.14 -0.22 10.08
N ILE A 303 27.85 0.18 10.11
CA ILE A 303 27.35 1.21 11.04
C ILE A 303 26.38 0.56 12.03
N PRO A 304 26.77 0.34 13.31
CA PRO A 304 25.92 -0.24 14.33
C PRO A 304 24.83 0.77 14.69
N GLN A 305 23.59 0.30 14.70
CA GLN A 305 22.41 1.11 15.05
C GLN A 305 22.05 1.01 16.52
N ARG A 306 22.55 -0.02 17.19
CA ARG A 306 22.29 -0.31 18.60
C ARG A 306 23.57 -0.75 19.28
N LEU A 307 23.62 -0.55 20.60
CA LEU A 307 24.80 -0.87 21.39
C LEU A 307 25.15 -2.37 21.35
N ASP A 308 24.15 -3.25 21.19
CA ASP A 308 24.33 -4.71 21.06
C ASP A 308 24.95 -5.13 19.72
N GLN A 309 25.01 -4.24 18.74
CA GLN A 309 25.65 -4.50 17.43
C GLN A 309 27.11 -4.06 17.40
N VAL A 310 27.60 -3.40 18.45
CA VAL A 310 29.01 -3.01 18.58
C VAL A 310 29.79 -4.24 19.00
N TYR A 311 30.70 -4.72 18.14
CA TYR A 311 31.44 -5.95 18.36
C TYR A 311 32.35 -5.89 19.60
N ASP A 312 33.02 -4.76 19.81
CA ASP A 312 33.93 -4.55 20.94
C ASP A 312 33.83 -3.11 21.46
N PRO A 313 32.84 -2.83 22.33
CA PRO A 313 32.62 -1.48 22.85
C PRO A 313 33.79 -0.99 23.72
N GLU A 314 34.54 -1.89 24.35
CA GLU A 314 35.68 -1.50 25.19
C GLU A 314 36.86 -1.04 24.32
N ARG A 315 37.21 -1.80 23.28
CA ARG A 315 38.24 -1.38 22.31
C ARG A 315 37.88 -0.06 21.65
N ASP A 316 36.64 0.09 21.22
CA ASP A 316 36.20 1.28 20.47
C ASP A 316 36.15 2.55 21.35
N VAL A 317 36.01 2.41 22.68
CA VAL A 317 36.07 3.52 23.65
C VAL A 317 37.51 3.84 24.06
N PHE A 318 38.30 2.82 24.40
CA PHE A 318 39.63 3.00 25.00
C PHE A 318 40.78 3.06 23.99
N ASN A 319 40.59 2.53 22.77
CA ASN A 319 41.58 2.56 21.70
C ASN A 319 40.94 2.86 20.33
N PRO A 320 40.32 4.04 20.16
CA PRO A 320 39.58 4.38 18.94
C PRO A 320 40.48 4.43 17.69
N GLU A 321 41.78 4.71 17.84
CA GLU A 321 42.72 4.77 16.71
C GLU A 321 43.04 3.40 16.09
N ALA A 322 42.82 2.32 16.85
CA ALA A 322 43.05 0.96 16.36
C ALA A 322 41.91 0.41 15.50
N ASN A 323 40.76 1.11 15.43
CA ASN A 323 39.61 0.70 14.64
C ASN A 323 39.07 1.88 13.82
N VAL A 324 39.27 1.84 12.51
CA VAL A 324 38.77 2.84 11.56
C VAL A 324 37.24 3.00 11.66
N GLU A 325 36.52 1.91 11.98
CA GLU A 325 35.07 1.96 12.19
C GLU A 325 34.70 2.66 13.51
N ALA A 326 35.50 2.49 14.57
CA ALA A 326 35.29 3.18 15.85
C ALA A 326 35.48 4.70 15.73
N GLN A 327 36.44 5.15 14.92
CA GLN A 327 36.62 6.57 14.60
C GLN A 327 35.38 7.13 13.91
N LEU A 328 34.78 6.37 12.99
CA LEU A 328 33.56 6.75 12.30
C LEU A 328 32.35 6.85 13.27
N TYR A 329 32.24 5.97 14.26
CA TYR A 329 31.14 5.97 15.24
C TYR A 329 31.20 7.15 16.21
N LYS A 330 32.41 7.64 16.52
CA LYS A 330 32.61 8.71 17.49
C LYS A 330 31.99 10.03 17.02
N GLU A 331 31.97 10.26 15.71
CA GLU A 331 31.40 11.46 15.09
C GLU A 331 29.87 11.40 14.92
N ILE A 332 29.29 10.18 14.86
CA ILE A 332 27.83 9.97 14.74
C ILE A 332 27.10 10.28 16.07
N LYS A 333 27.80 10.39 17.20
CA LYS A 333 27.22 10.65 18.53
C LYS A 333 27.14 12.14 18.88
N ILE A 334 26.12 12.85 18.39
CA ILE A 334 25.48 13.97 19.11
C ILE A 334 23.98 13.96 18.74
N ASN A 335 23.08 13.82 19.74
CA ASN A 335 21.60 14.08 19.70
C ASN A 335 20.55 12.95 19.66
N ILE A 336 20.88 11.66 19.75
CA ILE A 336 19.80 10.65 20.01
C ILE A 336 19.22 10.77 21.44
N HIS A 337 19.96 11.35 22.39
CA HIS A 337 19.58 11.37 23.81
C HIS A 337 18.72 12.57 24.28
N GLN A 338 18.43 13.58 23.45
CA GLN A 338 17.63 14.73 23.88
C GLN A 338 16.12 14.60 23.63
N ALA A 339 15.65 13.52 23.00
CA ALA A 339 14.22 13.33 22.72
C ALA A 339 13.47 12.50 23.78
N ASP A 340 14.17 11.88 24.74
CA ASP A 340 13.57 10.93 25.70
C ASP A 340 13.59 11.42 27.17
N SER A 341 13.90 12.70 27.43
CA SER A 341 13.99 13.27 28.79
C SER A 341 12.91 14.31 29.11
N GLU A 342 11.66 14.05 28.73
CA GLU A 342 10.50 14.65 29.40
C GLU A 342 9.46 13.53 29.65
N SER A 343 9.61 12.88 30.79
CA SER A 343 8.63 11.93 31.33
C SER A 343 7.49 12.63 32.05
N ASP A 344 6.28 12.15 31.80
CA ASP A 344 5.18 11.99 32.77
C ASP A 344 4.80 13.19 33.66
N SER A 345 3.74 13.88 33.24
CA SER A 345 2.70 14.28 34.19
C SER A 345 1.32 13.99 33.59
N ASP A 346 0.75 12.91 34.10
CA ASP A 346 -0.61 12.44 33.89
C ASP A 346 -1.60 13.39 34.56
N SER A 347 -2.45 14.07 33.77
CA SER A 347 -3.84 14.44 34.13
C SER A 347 -4.54 15.16 32.96
N GLY A 348 -5.26 14.39 32.14
CA GLY A 348 -6.22 14.94 31.17
C GLY A 348 -7.66 14.83 31.70
N PRO A 349 -8.49 15.89 31.61
CA PRO A 349 -9.90 15.80 32.00
C PRO A 349 -10.74 15.12 30.90
N ASN A 350 -11.74 14.38 31.36
CA ASN A 350 -12.83 13.82 30.57
C ASN A 350 -13.53 14.88 29.69
N SER A 351 -13.62 14.61 28.39
CA SER A 351 -14.81 14.99 27.61
C SER A 351 -15.04 13.96 26.50
N SER A 352 -16.06 13.15 26.72
CA SER A 352 -16.69 12.20 25.82
C SER A 352 -17.32 12.86 24.59
N SER A 353 -17.07 12.33 23.40
CA SER A 353 -18.10 12.18 22.37
C SER A 353 -17.70 11.13 21.31
N GLU A 354 -18.24 9.93 21.51
CA GLU A 354 -18.85 9.03 20.53
C GLU A 354 -18.13 8.74 19.20
N ASN A 355 -17.53 7.54 19.14
CA ASN A 355 -17.60 6.66 17.97
C ASN A 355 -17.23 5.23 18.39
N GLU A 356 -18.16 4.55 19.08
CA GLU A 356 -18.16 3.10 19.23
C GLU A 356 -19.24 2.51 18.31
N MET A 357 -18.86 1.74 17.29
CA MET A 357 -19.48 0.42 17.04
C MET A 357 -18.64 -0.41 16.07
N TYR A 358 -18.60 -1.72 16.32
CA TYR A 358 -17.85 -2.79 15.65
C TYR A 358 -16.42 -3.06 16.14
N ASN A 359 -16.31 -3.54 17.38
CA ASN A 359 -15.43 -4.67 17.70
C ASN A 359 -15.84 -5.34 19.02
N ARG A 360 -16.80 -6.27 18.97
CA ARG A 360 -16.96 -7.33 19.98
C ARG A 360 -17.46 -8.60 19.28
N ASP A 361 -16.55 -9.55 19.07
CA ASP A 361 -16.55 -10.80 19.80
C ASP A 361 -15.59 -11.82 19.16
N CYS A 362 -14.53 -12.16 19.88
CA CYS A 362 -13.87 -13.45 19.70
C CYS A 362 -13.25 -13.90 21.03
N LYS A 363 -14.09 -14.39 21.95
CA LYS A 363 -13.61 -15.10 23.14
C LYS A 363 -13.14 -16.51 22.76
N LYS A 364 -11.85 -16.73 23.01
CA LYS A 364 -11.18 -17.97 23.45
C LYS A 364 -11.81 -19.31 23.02
N MET A 365 -11.22 -19.95 22.01
CA MET A 365 -11.15 -21.41 21.96
C MET A 365 -9.69 -21.87 22.02
N LYS A 366 -9.38 -22.65 23.07
CA LYS A 366 -8.10 -23.35 23.27
C LYS A 366 -7.86 -24.29 22.10
N LYS A 367 -6.83 -24.05 21.28
CA LYS A 367 -6.36 -25.06 20.32
C LYS A 367 -5.54 -26.11 21.05
N VAL A 368 -6.09 -27.33 21.12
CA VAL A 368 -5.33 -28.54 21.39
C VAL A 368 -4.32 -28.72 20.26
N SER A 369 -3.04 -28.77 20.59
CA SER A 369 -1.94 -29.03 19.67
C SER A 369 -1.95 -30.51 19.26
N GLN A 370 -2.42 -30.82 18.05
CA GLN A 370 -2.04 -32.06 17.39
C GLN A 370 -0.74 -31.80 16.62
N ALA A 371 0.38 -32.20 17.23
CA ALA A 371 1.68 -32.24 16.57
C ALA A 371 1.65 -33.26 15.43
N ARG A 372 2.27 -32.91 14.30
CA ARG A 372 2.38 -33.75 13.10
C ARG A 372 3.35 -34.91 13.32
N PRO A 373 3.03 -36.15 12.92
CA PRO A 373 4.02 -37.22 12.78
C PRO A 373 5.03 -36.84 11.68
N ARG A 374 6.30 -37.16 11.92
CA ARG A 374 7.44 -36.64 11.15
C ARG A 374 7.61 -37.28 9.76
N ASP A 375 6.89 -38.35 9.46
CA ASP A 375 7.10 -39.16 8.27
C ASP A 375 5.78 -39.46 7.52
N GLU A 376 5.36 -38.56 6.63
CA GLU A 376 4.20 -38.77 5.73
C GLU A 376 4.62 -38.71 4.26
N SER A 377 4.19 -39.71 3.48
CA SER A 377 4.57 -39.90 2.08
C SER A 377 3.89 -38.90 1.12
N PRO A 378 4.47 -38.62 -0.08
CA PRO A 378 3.93 -37.64 -1.03
C PRO A 378 2.47 -37.89 -1.47
N ALA A 379 2.01 -39.14 -1.46
CA ALA A 379 0.62 -39.50 -1.79
C ALA A 379 -0.39 -39.04 -0.72
N SER A 380 0.01 -39.07 0.55
CA SER A 380 -0.82 -38.60 1.68
C SER A 380 -0.98 -37.07 1.69
N ARG A 381 0.06 -36.32 1.27
CA ARG A 381 0.01 -34.86 1.10
C ARG A 381 -1.00 -34.42 0.03
N LYS A 382 -1.07 -35.14 -1.10
CA LYS A 382 -2.00 -34.83 -2.21
C LYS A 382 -3.46 -35.06 -1.81
N ASN A 383 -3.72 -36.06 -0.98
CA ASN A 383 -5.06 -36.29 -0.39
C ASN A 383 -5.45 -35.21 0.63
N HIS A 384 -4.49 -34.64 1.38
CA HIS A 384 -4.75 -33.55 2.34
C HIS A 384 -5.06 -32.21 1.67
N GLU A 385 -4.42 -31.93 0.53
CA GLU A 385 -4.63 -30.72 -0.29
C GLU A 385 -5.98 -30.76 -1.04
N ILE A 386 -6.43 -31.97 -1.44
CA ILE A 386 -7.79 -32.20 -1.96
C ILE A 386 -8.84 -32.07 -0.85
N LYS A 387 -8.49 -32.40 0.41
CA LYS A 387 -9.38 -32.29 1.57
C LYS A 387 -9.69 -30.83 1.95
N SER A 388 -8.70 -29.92 1.92
CA SER A 388 -8.94 -28.51 2.31
C SER A 388 -9.72 -27.70 1.26
N LYS A 389 -9.66 -28.07 -0.02
CA LYS A 389 -10.53 -27.49 -1.07
C LYS A 389 -12.00 -27.90 -0.96
N ARG A 390 -12.32 -28.99 -0.24
CA ARG A 390 -13.70 -29.47 -0.01
C ARG A 390 -14.39 -28.82 1.19
N GLU A 391 -13.76 -27.84 1.85
CA GLU A 391 -14.30 -27.17 3.05
C GLU A 391 -15.35 -26.08 2.74
N ILE A 392 -15.51 -25.68 1.48
CA ILE A 392 -16.40 -24.59 1.08
C ILE A 392 -17.45 -25.13 0.10
N LEU A 393 -18.72 -24.89 0.40
CA LEU A 393 -19.84 -25.18 -0.51
C LEU A 393 -19.68 -24.44 -1.84
N THR A 394 -19.90 -25.12 -2.96
CA THR A 394 -19.89 -24.52 -4.31
C THR A 394 -21.29 -24.04 -4.67
N TRP A 395 -21.41 -22.84 -5.24
CA TRP A 395 -22.69 -22.38 -5.79
C TRP A 395 -23.12 -23.27 -6.96
N GLY A 396 -24.35 -23.76 -6.93
CA GLY A 396 -24.95 -24.59 -7.98
C GLY A 396 -25.79 -23.74 -8.92
N ASP A 397 -27.04 -23.51 -8.56
CA ASP A 397 -28.06 -22.90 -9.40
C ASP A 397 -29.07 -22.04 -8.62
N TRP A 398 -29.81 -21.22 -9.36
CA TRP A 398 -31.00 -20.53 -8.85
C TRP A 398 -32.20 -21.46 -8.94
N THR A 399 -32.89 -21.67 -7.82
CA THR A 399 -34.00 -22.63 -7.70
C THR A 399 -35.34 -21.94 -7.41
N GLY A 400 -35.43 -20.63 -7.60
CA GLY A 400 -36.69 -19.88 -7.45
C GLY A 400 -37.78 -20.39 -8.40
N GLY A 401 -39.04 -20.16 -8.05
CA GLY A 401 -40.19 -20.54 -8.89
C GLY A 401 -40.30 -19.70 -10.18
N ASP A 402 -41.18 -20.10 -11.10
CA ASP A 402 -41.33 -19.47 -12.43
C ASP A 402 -41.61 -17.96 -12.40
N SER A 403 -42.25 -17.45 -11.35
CA SER A 403 -42.53 -16.02 -11.17
C SER A 403 -41.37 -15.22 -10.56
N ASP A 404 -40.44 -15.87 -9.87
CA ASP A 404 -39.30 -15.21 -9.22
C ASP A 404 -38.11 -16.15 -9.09
N ARG A 405 -37.40 -16.32 -10.22
CA ARG A 405 -36.24 -17.20 -10.37
C ARG A 405 -35.14 -16.93 -9.33
N TYR A 406 -35.00 -15.68 -8.90
CA TYR A 406 -33.96 -15.24 -7.98
C TYR A 406 -34.35 -15.34 -6.49
N SER A 407 -35.50 -15.93 -6.17
CA SER A 407 -35.96 -16.08 -4.77
C SER A 407 -35.20 -17.15 -3.98
N ARG A 408 -34.49 -18.09 -4.65
CA ARG A 408 -33.77 -19.19 -3.98
C ARG A 408 -32.43 -19.53 -4.63
N MET A 409 -31.40 -19.73 -3.81
CA MET A 409 -30.06 -20.15 -4.24
C MET A 409 -29.71 -21.51 -3.67
N ARG A 410 -29.16 -22.40 -4.49
CA ARG A 410 -28.63 -23.70 -4.04
C ARG A 410 -27.11 -23.70 -4.02
N TYR A 411 -26.56 -24.22 -2.94
CA TYR A 411 -25.14 -24.50 -2.79
C TYR A 411 -24.94 -25.98 -2.43
N GLU A 412 -23.98 -26.61 -3.10
CA GLU A 412 -23.75 -28.05 -3.04
C GLU A 412 -22.26 -28.37 -2.83
N ASN A 413 -21.92 -29.66 -2.82
CA ASN A 413 -20.54 -30.16 -2.70
C ASN A 413 -19.78 -29.70 -1.46
N GLY A 414 -20.50 -29.47 -0.35
CA GLY A 414 -19.90 -29.20 0.95
C GLY A 414 -19.24 -30.43 1.56
N VAL A 415 -18.56 -30.25 2.70
CA VAL A 415 -17.87 -31.32 3.43
C VAL A 415 -18.79 -32.52 3.65
N GLN A 416 -18.33 -33.73 3.33
CA GLN A 416 -19.06 -34.97 3.56
C GLN A 416 -19.55 -35.05 5.01
N CYS A 417 -20.82 -35.37 5.19
CA CYS A 417 -21.38 -35.55 6.51
C CYS A 417 -21.16 -36.96 7.03
N TRP A 418 -20.94 -37.10 8.33
CA TRP A 418 -20.79 -38.42 8.96
C TRP A 418 -22.10 -39.21 8.76
N ASN A 419 -22.05 -40.37 8.10
CA ASN A 419 -23.21 -41.20 7.72
C ASN A 419 -24.35 -40.43 7.00
N GLY A 420 -24.02 -39.44 6.18
CA GLY A 420 -24.99 -38.66 5.39
C GLY A 420 -24.41 -38.20 4.05
N PRO A 421 -25.21 -37.49 3.23
CA PRO A 421 -24.75 -36.94 1.95
C PRO A 421 -23.68 -35.84 2.14
N ALA A 422 -23.10 -35.38 1.03
CA ALA A 422 -22.30 -34.15 1.04
C ALA A 422 -23.17 -32.99 1.52
N ARG A 423 -22.63 -32.12 2.39
CA ARG A 423 -23.43 -31.00 2.91
C ARG A 423 -23.91 -30.11 1.77
N SER A 424 -25.16 -29.68 1.84
CA SER A 424 -25.77 -28.72 0.91
C SER A 424 -26.51 -27.64 1.70
N VAL A 425 -26.74 -26.49 1.08
CA VAL A 425 -27.58 -25.44 1.67
C VAL A 425 -28.46 -24.78 0.61
N GLU A 426 -29.72 -24.57 0.94
CA GLU A 426 -30.64 -23.76 0.15
C GLU A 426 -30.93 -22.44 0.88
N VAL A 427 -30.65 -21.32 0.21
CA VAL A 427 -30.83 -19.97 0.74
C VAL A 427 -32.09 -19.36 0.13
N TYR A 428 -33.05 -19.03 0.98
CA TYR A 428 -34.31 -18.39 0.65
C TYR A 428 -34.16 -16.88 0.83
N LEU A 429 -34.24 -16.14 -0.27
CA LEU A 429 -34.09 -14.68 -0.26
C LEU A 429 -35.46 -14.03 -0.06
N LYS A 430 -35.51 -13.02 0.82
CA LYS A 430 -36.67 -12.15 1.02
C LYS A 430 -36.26 -10.70 0.81
N CYS A 431 -37.14 -9.90 0.22
CA CYS A 431 -36.96 -8.45 0.16
C CYS A 431 -36.95 -7.88 1.59
N GLY A 432 -36.00 -7.00 1.87
CA GLY A 432 -36.00 -6.18 3.07
C GLY A 432 -34.87 -5.16 3.05
N LEU A 433 -34.70 -4.41 4.14
CA LEU A 433 -33.85 -3.21 4.16
C LEU A 433 -32.37 -3.52 4.44
N ASN A 434 -32.07 -4.72 4.95
CA ASN A 434 -30.72 -5.10 5.36
C ASN A 434 -30.29 -6.42 4.73
N ASN A 435 -28.97 -6.59 4.53
CA ASN A 435 -28.40 -7.89 4.17
C ASN A 435 -28.16 -8.70 5.45
N ALA A 436 -29.13 -9.52 5.84
CA ALA A 436 -29.09 -10.24 7.12
C ALA A 436 -29.58 -11.67 7.00
N LEU A 437 -28.91 -12.60 7.69
CA LEU A 437 -29.39 -13.97 7.87
C LEU A 437 -30.45 -13.98 8.97
N LEU A 438 -31.70 -14.29 8.61
CA LEU A 438 -32.84 -14.28 9.51
C LEU A 438 -32.93 -15.57 10.33
N SER A 439 -32.76 -16.72 9.68
CA SER A 439 -32.80 -18.02 10.37
C SER A 439 -32.00 -19.08 9.65
N THR A 440 -31.58 -20.09 10.39
CA THR A 440 -30.92 -21.29 9.89
C THR A 440 -31.60 -22.53 10.44
N SER A 441 -31.78 -23.53 9.60
CA SER A 441 -32.35 -24.82 9.99
C SER A 441 -31.70 -25.96 9.22
N GLU A 442 -31.76 -27.18 9.74
CA GLU A 442 -31.30 -28.40 9.09
C GLU A 442 -32.52 -29.31 8.89
N PRO A 443 -33.34 -29.08 7.84
CA PRO A 443 -34.59 -29.83 7.62
C PRO A 443 -34.37 -31.32 7.40
N SER A 444 -33.23 -31.68 6.81
CA SER A 444 -32.80 -33.06 6.58
C SER A 444 -31.32 -33.17 6.94
N ARG A 445 -30.88 -34.38 7.27
CA ARG A 445 -29.50 -34.66 7.66
C ARG A 445 -28.52 -34.07 6.64
N CYS A 446 -27.77 -33.07 7.08
CA CYS A 446 -26.70 -32.40 6.35
C CYS A 446 -27.17 -31.56 5.14
N GLU A 447 -28.46 -31.28 5.07
CA GLU A 447 -29.08 -30.32 4.16
C GLU A 447 -29.55 -29.15 5.00
N TYR A 448 -28.97 -27.97 4.76
CA TYR A 448 -29.28 -26.76 5.51
C TYR A 448 -30.23 -25.85 4.74
N ARG A 449 -31.02 -25.08 5.47
CA ARG A 449 -31.91 -24.06 4.92
C ARG A 449 -31.69 -22.75 5.64
N PHE A 450 -31.36 -21.72 4.87
CA PHE A 450 -31.12 -20.37 5.37
C PHE A 450 -32.21 -19.43 4.86
N GLU A 451 -32.80 -18.63 5.74
CA GLU A 451 -33.62 -17.49 5.33
C GLU A 451 -32.78 -16.22 5.41
N PHE A 452 -32.69 -15.47 4.32
CA PHE A 452 -31.80 -14.32 4.20
C PHE A 452 -32.56 -13.14 3.60
N GLU A 453 -32.47 -12.00 4.26
CA GLU A 453 -33.04 -10.73 3.83
C GLU A 453 -32.03 -9.98 2.97
N THR A 454 -32.50 -9.36 1.88
CA THR A 454 -31.66 -8.47 1.07
C THR A 454 -32.47 -7.39 0.34
N PRO A 455 -31.99 -6.13 0.30
CA PRO A 455 -32.57 -5.08 -0.54
C PRO A 455 -32.56 -5.41 -2.02
N ALA A 456 -31.67 -6.33 -2.46
CA ALA A 456 -31.52 -6.69 -3.86
C ALA A 456 -32.75 -7.40 -4.46
N LEU A 457 -33.63 -7.94 -3.62
CA LEU A 457 -34.86 -8.61 -4.06
C LEU A 457 -36.08 -7.65 -4.08
N CYS A 458 -35.95 -6.44 -3.55
CA CYS A 458 -37.03 -5.47 -3.50
C CYS A 458 -37.25 -4.83 -4.87
N ARG A 459 -38.44 -5.03 -5.45
CA ARG A 459 -38.85 -4.36 -6.68
C ARG A 459 -39.57 -3.06 -6.33
N PRO A 460 -39.35 -1.94 -7.05
CA PRO A 460 -40.17 -0.75 -6.91
C PRO A 460 -41.60 -1.10 -7.35
N GLU A 461 -42.60 -0.88 -6.49
CA GLU A 461 -44.00 -1.09 -6.86
C GLU A 461 -44.40 -0.10 -7.97
N ASN A 462 -44.99 -0.62 -9.05
CA ASN A 462 -45.78 0.19 -9.98
C ASN A 462 -46.99 0.73 -9.20
N GLN A 463 -46.96 2.02 -8.85
CA GLN A 463 -48.15 2.71 -8.33
C GLN A 463 -49.26 2.62 -9.39
N SER A 464 -50.31 1.89 -9.06
CA SER A 464 -51.56 1.86 -9.78
C SER A 464 -52.16 3.25 -9.86
N ASN A 465 -52.54 3.65 -11.08
CA ASN A 465 -53.32 4.84 -11.43
C ASN A 465 -54.39 5.20 -10.39
N SER A 466 -54.25 6.38 -9.78
CA SER A 466 -55.37 7.22 -9.35
C SER A 466 -54.95 8.70 -9.39
N HIS A 467 -54.70 9.21 -10.59
CA HIS A 467 -54.81 10.66 -10.84
C HIS A 467 -56.20 10.90 -11.43
N GLU A 468 -57.15 11.26 -10.58
CA GLU A 468 -58.35 11.97 -11.02
C GLU A 468 -57.91 13.29 -11.66
N HIS A 469 -58.15 13.41 -12.97
CA HIS A 469 -58.17 14.69 -13.65
C HIS A 469 -59.51 15.36 -13.32
N THR A 470 -59.49 16.46 -12.58
CA THR A 470 -60.57 17.46 -12.62
C THR A 470 -60.09 18.61 -13.50
N GLU A 471 -60.58 18.62 -14.74
CA GLU A 471 -60.71 19.84 -15.54
C GLU A 471 -62.09 20.47 -15.30
N LEU A 472 -62.08 21.80 -15.27
CA LEU A 472 -63.17 22.81 -15.20
C LEU A 472 -63.42 23.45 -13.83
#